data_AF-A0A2W5FKV7-F1
#
_entry.id   AF-A0A2W5FKV7-F1
#
_cell.length_a   1.000
_cell.length_b   1.000
_cell.length_c   1.000
_cell.angle_alpha   90.00
_cell.angle_beta   90.00
_cell.angle_gamma   90.00
#
_symmetry.space_group_name_H-M   'P 1'
#
loop_
_entity.id
_entity.type
_entity.pdbx_description
1 polymer ?
#
loop_
_entity_poly.entity_id
_entity_poly.type
_entity_poly.pdbx_seq_one_letter_code
_entity_poly.pdbx_strand_id
1 'polypeptide(L)'
;KINLDSNGFTEIGDLEIRGRWPELSRGKAERVSIKNITVSGEIDKNNRITIAGWDGSFGTGNTSKKQPLPFQSFYLENLTVDLDTPIGALRIQGKTNIDSDNSGRHIVTSSIFSSQQQLTTSINFKGLLDGERNLSGKAEIEDTSIDIDPIMISRLSGWIEFRSSPFTAAGQIMAGGMKYKDYPFEDGNLTFDTAQAAAGIFKTKLTGKNIFLNAELNIKPEKNLVITASAPSLGELASIADMENKILSQSGPVDIKAKVRLTDQFLPAKEIGVEEINAALSGGNLKIKPFTWYGADKRNSLILQFANMKLSSLLQDSQSITATGSISGVIPLNYLGSDIVIENGILRGDQPASFKYAPKELPPALKGDDPRMQTVRLALSDYHYDTLEFTMNGPLNGDLKTSLKAKGSSPAFDNRPVNLNLNLEGALASALRQALQPGTLSDTIKNKLLEGNK
;
A
#
# COMPACT_ATOMS: atom_id res chain seq x y z
N LYS A 1 7.34 34.72 -38.55
CA LYS A 1 6.16 34.20 -37.82
C LYS A 1 5.13 33.72 -38.82
N ILE A 2 4.81 32.43 -38.77
CA ILE A 2 3.83 31.74 -39.61
C ILE A 2 2.70 31.30 -38.67
N ASN A 3 1.49 31.82 -38.86
CA ASN A 3 0.34 31.38 -38.06
C ASN A 3 -0.18 30.06 -38.63
N LEU A 4 -0.39 29.09 -37.75
CA LEU A 4 -0.93 27.78 -38.12
C LEU A 4 -2.46 27.71 -38.00
N ASP A 5 -3.09 28.75 -37.46
CA ASP A 5 -4.54 28.86 -37.35
C ASP A 5 -5.03 30.30 -37.58
N SER A 6 -6.33 30.44 -37.81
CA SER A 6 -6.96 31.74 -38.12
C SER A 6 -6.95 32.72 -36.95
N ASN A 7 -6.76 32.23 -35.73
CA ASN A 7 -6.91 32.99 -34.50
C ASN A 7 -5.55 33.37 -33.86
N GLY A 8 -4.43 32.87 -34.41
CA GLY A 8 -3.06 33.15 -33.97
C GLY A 8 -2.67 32.45 -32.67
N PHE A 9 -3.33 31.36 -32.29
CA PHE A 9 -3.02 30.63 -31.06
C PHE A 9 -1.81 29.68 -31.19
N THR A 10 -1.50 29.28 -32.42
CA THR A 10 -0.36 28.46 -32.79
C THR A 10 0.48 29.21 -33.81
N GLU A 11 1.73 29.48 -33.46
CA GLU A 11 2.67 30.23 -34.30
C GLU A 11 3.99 29.47 -34.44
N ILE A 12 4.58 29.49 -35.64
CA ILE A 12 5.97 29.11 -35.90
C ILE A 12 6.79 30.38 -36.08
N GLY A 13 7.85 30.56 -35.29
CA GLY A 13 8.78 31.67 -35.45
C GLY A 13 9.55 31.59 -36.76
N ASP A 14 10.20 30.44 -36.99
CA ASP A 14 11.09 30.19 -38.11
C ASP A 14 10.92 28.76 -38.66
N LEU A 15 10.89 28.64 -39.99
CA LEU A 15 10.80 27.38 -40.73
C LEU A 15 11.84 27.37 -41.84
N GLU A 16 12.77 26.43 -41.77
CA GLU A 16 13.83 26.25 -42.75
C GLU A 16 13.74 24.85 -43.37
N ILE A 17 13.72 24.78 -44.71
CA ILE A 17 13.77 23.55 -45.48
C ILE A 17 14.98 23.62 -46.41
N ARG A 18 15.92 22.68 -46.27
CA ARG A 18 17.10 22.56 -47.14
C ARG A 18 17.06 21.26 -47.94
N GLY A 19 17.51 21.32 -49.19
CA GLY A 19 17.72 20.14 -50.01
C GLY A 19 18.08 20.49 -51.45
N ARG A 20 18.37 19.46 -52.24
CA ARG A 20 18.60 19.59 -53.68
C ARG A 20 17.27 19.68 -54.42
N TRP A 21 17.16 20.59 -55.39
CA TRP A 21 15.93 20.84 -56.15
C TRP A 21 15.24 19.57 -56.71
N PRO A 22 15.96 18.60 -57.32
CA PRO A 22 15.33 17.38 -57.81
C PRO A 22 14.67 16.53 -56.71
N GLU A 23 15.25 16.50 -55.50
CA GLU A 23 14.71 15.74 -54.38
C GLU A 23 13.56 16.47 -53.69
N LEU A 24 13.67 17.80 -53.52
CA LEU A 24 12.61 18.63 -52.98
C LEU A 24 11.33 18.56 -53.84
N SER A 25 11.46 18.54 -55.18
CA SER A 25 10.32 18.38 -56.09
C SER A 25 9.62 17.00 -55.96
N ARG A 26 10.31 16.02 -55.38
CA ARG A 26 9.77 14.69 -55.05
C ARG A 26 9.28 14.58 -53.60
N GLY A 27 9.25 15.70 -52.87
CA GLY A 27 8.83 15.75 -51.47
C GLY A 27 9.88 15.23 -50.48
N LYS A 28 11.17 15.24 -50.83
CA LYS A 28 12.27 14.83 -49.93
C LYS A 28 13.19 16.00 -49.62
N ALA A 29 13.33 16.33 -48.33
CA ALA A 29 14.25 17.33 -47.83
C ALA A 29 15.54 16.70 -47.27
N GLU A 30 16.67 17.39 -47.39
CA GLU A 30 17.89 17.02 -46.65
C GLU A 30 17.74 17.44 -45.18
N ARG A 31 17.15 18.61 -44.93
CA ARG A 31 16.89 19.12 -43.58
C ARG A 31 15.57 19.86 -43.49
N VAL A 32 14.83 19.61 -42.42
CA VAL A 32 13.71 20.44 -41.97
C VAL A 32 14.03 20.95 -40.57
N SER A 33 13.91 22.26 -40.35
CA SER A 33 14.18 22.90 -39.06
C SER A 33 13.03 23.83 -38.71
N ILE A 34 12.42 23.61 -37.55
CA ILE A 34 11.34 24.43 -37.00
C ILE A 34 11.85 25.02 -35.69
N LYS A 35 11.80 26.34 -35.56
CA LYS A 35 12.22 27.03 -34.34
C LYS A 35 11.12 27.92 -33.79
N ASN A 36 11.06 28.00 -32.46
CA ASN A 36 10.16 28.88 -31.72
C ASN A 36 8.70 28.62 -32.09
N ILE A 37 8.25 27.38 -31.90
CA ILE A 37 6.84 27.02 -32.06
C ILE A 37 6.14 27.12 -30.72
N THR A 38 5.00 27.80 -30.69
CA THR A 38 4.11 27.82 -29.52
C THR A 38 2.80 27.18 -29.91
N VAL A 39 2.36 26.21 -29.10
CA VAL A 39 1.09 25.50 -29.24
C VAL A 39 0.29 25.75 -27.98
N SER A 40 -0.96 26.18 -28.14
CA SER A 40 -1.85 26.44 -27.00
C SER A 40 -3.00 25.43 -27.01
N GLY A 41 -3.49 25.02 -25.85
CA GLY A 41 -4.60 24.07 -25.75
C GLY A 41 -5.28 24.04 -24.38
N GLU A 42 -6.28 23.19 -24.24
CA GLU A 42 -7.03 22.96 -23.01
C GLU A 42 -7.16 21.45 -22.77
N ILE A 43 -7.02 21.04 -21.52
CA ILE A 43 -7.44 19.74 -21.01
C ILE A 43 -8.68 19.96 -20.16
N ASP A 44 -9.82 19.42 -20.58
CA ASP A 44 -11.06 19.54 -19.83
C ASP A 44 -11.09 18.59 -18.61
N LYS A 45 -12.14 18.72 -17.78
CA LYS A 45 -12.36 17.86 -16.61
C LYS A 45 -12.59 16.38 -16.95
N ASN A 46 -12.83 16.05 -18.21
CA ASN A 46 -13.01 14.69 -18.72
C ASN A 46 -11.73 14.15 -19.40
N ASN A 47 -10.58 14.82 -19.22
CA ASN A 47 -9.30 14.52 -19.85
C ASN A 47 -9.31 14.62 -21.39
N ARG A 48 -10.26 15.38 -21.97
CA ARG A 48 -10.25 15.65 -23.42
C ARG A 48 -9.27 16.78 -23.68
N ILE A 49 -8.33 16.51 -24.58
CA ILE A 49 -7.34 17.48 -25.02
C ILE A 49 -7.87 18.19 -26.27
N THR A 50 -7.86 19.51 -26.24
CA THR A 50 -8.09 20.35 -27.41
C THR A 50 -6.84 21.19 -27.66
N ILE A 51 -6.46 21.34 -28.93
CA ILE A 51 -5.38 22.24 -29.34
C ILE A 51 -6.00 23.36 -30.14
N ALA A 52 -5.69 24.58 -29.75
CA ALA A 52 -6.24 25.77 -30.37
C ALA A 52 -5.84 25.82 -31.86
N GLY A 53 -6.86 25.99 -32.72
CA GLY A 53 -6.65 26.08 -34.15
C GLY A 53 -6.45 24.74 -34.88
N TRP A 54 -6.51 23.61 -34.17
CA TRP A 54 -6.45 22.29 -34.80
C TRP A 54 -7.85 21.74 -35.05
N ASP A 55 -8.26 21.68 -36.32
CA ASP A 55 -9.52 21.10 -36.79
C ASP A 55 -9.35 19.69 -37.40
N GLY A 56 -8.12 19.18 -37.41
CA GLY A 56 -7.77 17.96 -38.10
C GLY A 56 -8.17 16.70 -37.32
N SER A 57 -8.96 15.83 -37.94
CA SER A 57 -8.82 14.40 -37.68
C SER A 57 -7.41 13.99 -38.14
N PHE A 58 -6.58 13.39 -37.28
CA PHE A 58 -5.37 12.72 -37.74
C PHE A 58 -5.77 11.79 -38.89
N GLY A 59 -5.30 12.07 -40.11
CA GLY A 59 -5.73 11.32 -41.28
C GLY A 59 -5.51 9.84 -41.04
N THR A 60 -6.59 9.06 -40.97
CA THR A 60 -6.56 7.60 -41.09
C THR A 60 -6.30 7.28 -42.55
N GLY A 61 -5.14 7.70 -43.06
CA GLY A 61 -4.70 7.37 -44.39
C GLY A 61 -4.64 5.86 -44.49
N ASN A 62 -5.39 5.29 -45.43
CA ASN A 62 -5.35 3.88 -45.76
C ASN A 62 -3.97 3.57 -46.37
N THR A 63 -2.95 3.40 -45.53
CA THR A 63 -1.56 3.20 -45.98
C THR A 63 -1.10 1.79 -45.66
N SER A 64 -1.48 0.85 -46.54
CA SER A 64 -0.88 -0.49 -46.60
C SER A 64 0.63 -0.45 -46.95
N LYS A 65 1.19 0.74 -47.22
CA LYS A 65 2.63 0.99 -47.34
C LYS A 65 3.02 2.21 -46.49
N LYS A 66 3.77 1.98 -45.41
CA LYS A 66 4.41 3.04 -44.61
C LYS A 66 5.41 3.78 -45.50
N GLN A 67 5.08 4.99 -45.96
CA GLN A 67 6.02 5.81 -46.74
C GLN A 67 7.20 6.24 -45.85
N PRO A 68 8.43 6.35 -46.40
CA PRO A 68 9.57 6.87 -45.65
C PRO A 68 9.31 8.32 -45.21
N LEU A 69 9.94 8.76 -44.12
CA LEU A 69 9.85 10.15 -43.69
C LEU A 69 10.37 11.09 -44.79
N PRO A 70 9.74 12.26 -45.01
CA PRO A 70 10.06 13.15 -46.13
C PRO A 70 11.33 13.98 -45.90
N PHE A 71 12.20 13.59 -44.96
CA PHE A 71 13.41 14.33 -44.61
C PHE A 71 14.54 13.39 -44.15
N GLN A 72 15.80 13.81 -44.33
CA GLN A 72 16.96 13.13 -43.76
C GLN A 72 17.22 13.58 -42.30
N SER A 73 17.22 14.88 -42.03
CA SER A 73 17.29 15.41 -40.67
C SER A 73 16.09 16.32 -40.37
N PHE A 74 15.55 16.22 -39.15
CA PHE A 74 14.50 17.11 -38.64
C PHE A 74 14.90 17.67 -37.28
N TYR A 75 14.85 19.00 -37.16
CA TYR A 75 15.14 19.74 -35.95
C TYR A 75 13.90 20.50 -35.50
N LEU A 76 13.54 20.33 -34.23
CA LEU A 76 12.53 21.10 -33.53
C LEU A 76 13.19 21.76 -32.32
N GLU A 77 13.30 23.08 -32.36
CA GLU A 77 13.93 23.87 -31.29
C GLU A 77 12.90 24.81 -30.67
N ASN A 78 12.94 24.94 -29.35
CA ASN A 78 12.08 25.84 -28.57
C ASN A 78 10.59 25.60 -28.85
N LEU A 79 10.14 24.34 -28.81
CA LEU A 79 8.71 24.04 -28.70
C LEU A 79 8.24 24.48 -27.31
N THR A 80 7.16 25.26 -27.28
CA THR A 80 6.41 25.60 -26.07
C THR A 80 4.98 25.12 -26.25
N VAL A 81 4.47 24.39 -25.27
CA VAL A 81 3.09 23.89 -25.20
C VAL A 81 2.48 24.47 -23.94
N ASP A 82 1.50 25.36 -24.12
CA ASP A 82 0.74 25.98 -23.04
C ASP A 82 -0.64 25.33 -22.97
N LEU A 83 -0.94 24.70 -21.84
CA LEU A 83 -2.19 23.97 -21.61
C LEU A 83 -2.93 24.59 -20.43
N ASP A 84 -4.19 24.97 -20.64
CA ASP A 84 -5.10 25.21 -19.52
C ASP A 84 -5.62 23.86 -19.02
N THR A 85 -5.58 23.62 -17.71
CA THR A 85 -5.98 22.34 -17.12
C THR A 85 -6.76 22.55 -15.82
N PRO A 86 -7.51 21.55 -15.33
CA PRO A 86 -8.28 21.68 -14.09
C PRO A 86 -7.41 21.94 -12.85
N ILE A 87 -6.11 21.66 -12.95
CA ILE A 87 -5.10 21.85 -11.90
C ILE A 87 -4.27 23.13 -12.09
N GLY A 88 -4.67 23.99 -13.04
CA GLY A 88 -4.01 25.24 -13.41
C GLY A 88 -3.29 25.19 -14.76
N ALA A 89 -2.78 26.33 -15.20
CA ALA A 89 -2.03 26.43 -16.43
C ALA A 89 -0.71 25.63 -16.34
N LEU A 90 -0.39 24.88 -17.41
CA LEU A 90 0.83 24.11 -17.56
C LEU A 90 1.57 24.51 -18.83
N ARG A 91 2.79 25.02 -18.67
CA ARG A 91 3.78 25.21 -19.73
C ARG A 91 4.78 24.05 -19.77
N ILE A 92 4.81 23.35 -20.90
CA ILE A 92 5.79 22.31 -21.20
C ILE A 92 6.63 22.79 -22.38
N GLN A 93 7.94 22.62 -22.29
CA GLN A 93 8.85 23.00 -23.35
C GLN A 93 9.64 21.79 -23.84
N GLY A 94 10.10 21.86 -25.07
CA GLY A 94 10.85 20.74 -25.63
C GLY A 94 11.65 21.05 -26.87
N LYS A 95 12.46 20.07 -27.22
CA LYS A 95 13.23 20.02 -28.46
C LYS A 95 13.33 18.58 -28.94
N THR A 96 13.41 18.41 -30.25
CA THR A 96 13.54 17.10 -30.89
C THR A 96 14.52 17.20 -32.04
N ASN A 97 15.37 16.19 -32.16
CA ASN A 97 16.20 15.96 -33.34
C ASN A 97 15.91 14.55 -33.87
N ILE A 98 15.74 14.43 -35.18
CA ILE A 98 15.59 13.15 -35.87
C ILE A 98 16.64 13.10 -36.98
N ASP A 99 17.55 12.13 -36.91
CA ASP A 99 18.55 11.90 -37.95
C ASP A 99 18.35 10.53 -38.58
N SER A 100 18.26 10.51 -39.91
CA SER A 100 18.00 9.31 -40.70
C SER A 100 19.31 8.73 -41.24
N ASP A 101 19.48 7.42 -41.14
CA ASP A 101 20.54 6.72 -41.86
C ASP A 101 20.09 6.32 -43.29
N ASN A 102 21.05 5.89 -44.11
CA ASN A 102 20.79 5.45 -45.49
C ASN A 102 19.99 4.15 -45.57
N SER A 103 19.72 3.49 -44.44
CA SER A 103 18.98 2.25 -44.33
C SER A 103 17.50 2.47 -43.94
N GLY A 104 17.06 3.73 -43.81
CA GLY A 104 15.69 4.07 -43.43
C GLY A 104 15.41 3.93 -41.95
N ARG A 105 16.43 3.86 -41.10
CA ARG A 105 16.30 3.96 -39.65
C ARG A 105 16.50 5.41 -39.21
N HIS A 106 15.77 5.83 -38.20
CA HIS A 106 15.83 7.20 -37.69
C HIS A 106 16.19 7.20 -36.21
N ILE A 107 17.27 7.91 -35.85
CA ILE A 107 17.65 8.15 -34.47
C ILE A 107 16.87 9.37 -34.00
N VAL A 108 16.02 9.18 -32.98
CA VAL A 108 15.22 10.24 -32.37
C VAL A 108 15.87 10.62 -31.05
N THR A 109 16.20 11.89 -30.88
CA THR A 109 16.64 12.45 -29.59
C THR A 109 15.68 13.56 -29.20
N SER A 110 15.19 13.59 -27.98
CA SER A 110 14.28 14.64 -27.52
C SER A 110 14.58 15.03 -26.08
N SER A 111 14.31 16.28 -25.74
CA SER A 111 14.32 16.74 -24.35
C SER A 111 13.01 17.47 -24.08
N ILE A 112 12.39 17.19 -22.95
CA ILE A 112 11.18 17.83 -22.44
C ILE A 112 11.53 18.45 -21.09
N PHE A 113 11.08 19.68 -20.86
CA PHE A 113 11.33 20.40 -19.62
C PHE A 113 10.15 21.26 -19.20
N SER A 114 9.98 21.44 -17.90
CA SER A 114 9.02 22.38 -17.30
C SER A 114 9.62 22.92 -16.00
N SER A 115 9.30 24.17 -15.66
CA SER A 115 9.84 24.89 -14.50
C SER A 115 8.74 25.67 -13.78
N GLN A 116 7.64 24.99 -13.48
CA GLN A 116 6.47 25.57 -12.84
C GLN A 116 6.32 25.06 -11.41
N GLN A 117 5.48 25.73 -10.63
CA GLN A 117 5.20 25.33 -9.25
C GLN A 117 4.62 23.91 -9.18
N GLN A 118 3.64 23.60 -10.03
CA GLN A 118 2.98 22.29 -10.03
C GLN A 118 3.82 21.18 -10.68
N LEU A 119 4.74 21.56 -11.57
CA LEU A 119 5.57 20.62 -12.33
C LEU A 119 6.92 21.26 -12.66
N THR A 120 7.96 20.69 -12.06
CA THR A 120 9.35 20.88 -12.52
C THR A 120 9.83 19.55 -13.08
N THR A 121 10.31 19.51 -14.32
CA THR A 121 10.76 18.24 -14.92
C THR A 121 11.86 18.47 -15.94
N SER A 122 12.74 17.47 -16.07
CA SER A 122 13.71 17.32 -17.16
C SER A 122 13.68 15.87 -17.60
N ILE A 123 13.26 15.63 -18.85
CA ILE A 123 13.16 14.29 -19.44
C ILE A 123 13.94 14.28 -20.74
N ASN A 124 14.91 13.39 -20.85
CA ASN A 124 15.68 13.16 -22.06
C ASN A 124 15.28 11.82 -22.67
N PHE A 125 14.99 11.79 -23.97
CA PHE A 125 14.64 10.60 -24.71
C PHE A 125 15.64 10.36 -25.83
N LYS A 126 16.06 9.11 -26.00
CA LYS A 126 16.81 8.64 -27.16
C LYS A 126 16.23 7.33 -27.67
N GLY A 127 15.93 7.26 -28.95
CA GLY A 127 15.29 6.11 -29.55
C GLY A 127 15.67 5.87 -31.01
N LEU A 128 15.22 4.73 -31.50
CA LEU A 128 15.33 4.27 -32.87
C LEU A 128 13.92 4.03 -33.42
N LEU A 129 13.58 4.71 -34.51
CA LEU A 129 12.45 4.39 -35.35
C LEU A 129 12.98 3.54 -36.51
N ASP A 130 12.60 2.28 -36.57
CA ASP A 130 13.01 1.39 -37.66
C ASP A 130 12.25 1.68 -38.98
N GLY A 131 12.65 1.00 -40.06
CA GLY A 131 11.99 1.14 -41.37
C GLY A 131 10.53 0.67 -41.40
N GLU A 132 10.10 -0.09 -40.38
CA GLU A 132 8.71 -0.50 -40.17
C GLU A 132 7.96 0.49 -39.27
N ARG A 133 8.55 1.63 -38.88
CA ARG A 133 7.99 2.61 -37.94
C ARG A 133 7.71 2.05 -36.54
N ASN A 134 8.41 1.00 -36.13
CA ASN A 134 8.43 0.62 -34.73
C ASN A 134 9.47 1.49 -34.02
N LEU A 135 9.00 2.22 -33.01
CA LEU A 135 9.84 2.98 -32.10
C LEU A 135 10.32 2.07 -30.97
N SER A 136 11.62 2.13 -30.68
CA SER A 136 12.20 1.69 -29.42
C SER A 136 13.08 2.79 -28.85
N GLY A 137 13.29 2.83 -27.53
CA GLY A 137 14.15 3.84 -26.95
C GLY A 137 14.15 3.86 -25.44
N LYS A 138 14.95 4.78 -24.90
CA LYS A 138 15.13 5.03 -23.47
C LYS A 138 14.78 6.48 -23.17
N ALA A 139 13.92 6.69 -22.17
CA ALA A 139 13.70 7.97 -21.53
C ALA A 139 14.45 7.98 -20.19
N GLU A 140 15.12 9.08 -19.87
CA GLU A 140 15.77 9.36 -18.60
C GLU A 140 15.09 10.57 -17.98
N ILE A 141 14.71 10.46 -16.71
CA ILE A 141 14.00 11.47 -15.95
C ILE A 141 14.95 11.96 -14.87
N GLU A 142 15.14 13.27 -14.81
CA GLU A 142 16.06 13.93 -13.90
C GLU A 142 15.28 14.91 -13.02
N ASP A 143 15.51 14.80 -11.70
CA ASP A 143 15.06 15.70 -10.64
C ASP A 143 13.69 16.38 -10.88
N THR A 144 12.67 15.54 -11.08
CA THR A 144 11.31 15.96 -11.34
C THR A 144 10.54 16.16 -10.04
N SER A 145 9.77 17.24 -9.95
CA SER A 145 8.87 17.54 -8.85
C SER A 145 7.45 17.73 -9.39
N ILE A 146 6.48 17.15 -8.71
CA ILE A 146 5.05 17.26 -8.98
C ILE A 146 4.39 17.76 -7.69
N ASP A 147 3.62 18.83 -7.77
CA ASP A 147 2.91 19.43 -6.64
C ASP A 147 1.47 19.74 -7.07
N ILE A 148 0.58 18.75 -6.88
CA ILE A 148 -0.81 18.80 -7.31
C ILE A 148 -1.66 18.15 -6.23
N ASP A 149 -2.41 18.92 -5.44
CA ASP A 149 -3.27 18.40 -4.37
C ASP A 149 -4.18 17.24 -4.86
N PRO A 150 -4.22 16.07 -4.17
CA PRO A 150 -3.57 15.73 -2.89
C PRO A 150 -2.21 15.03 -3.01
N ILE A 151 -1.55 15.09 -4.16
CA ILE A 151 -0.30 14.40 -4.49
C ILE A 151 0.87 15.40 -4.53
N MET A 152 1.91 15.14 -3.74
CA MET A 152 3.22 15.76 -3.94
C MET A 152 4.27 14.69 -4.15
N ILE A 153 5.18 14.90 -5.08
CA ILE A 153 6.31 14.03 -5.35
C ILE A 153 7.52 14.92 -5.63
N SER A 154 8.63 14.64 -4.95
CA SER A 154 9.87 15.41 -5.08
C SER A 154 11.04 14.49 -5.42
N ARG A 155 12.01 15.05 -6.15
CA ARG A 155 13.24 14.35 -6.56
C ARG A 155 12.93 13.06 -7.32
N LEU A 156 11.92 13.09 -8.18
CA LEU A 156 11.57 11.98 -9.06
C LEU A 156 12.65 11.85 -10.14
N SER A 157 13.24 10.68 -10.25
CA SER A 157 14.31 10.40 -11.21
C SER A 157 14.24 8.94 -11.66
N GLY A 158 14.87 8.62 -12.78
CA GLY A 158 14.89 7.23 -13.25
C GLY A 158 14.96 7.10 -14.74
N TRP A 159 14.61 5.92 -15.24
CA TRP A 159 14.63 5.63 -16.66
C TRP A 159 13.53 4.66 -17.06
N ILE A 160 13.13 4.74 -18.32
CA ILE A 160 12.13 3.88 -18.95
C ILE A 160 12.66 3.47 -20.32
N GLU A 161 12.82 2.19 -20.55
CA GLU A 161 13.05 1.61 -21.87
C GLU A 161 11.77 1.02 -22.42
N PHE A 162 11.52 1.18 -23.72
CA PHE A 162 10.36 0.59 -24.37
C PHE A 162 10.62 0.16 -25.81
N ARG A 163 9.73 -0.70 -26.30
CA ARG A 163 9.54 -1.05 -27.71
C ARG A 163 8.04 -0.99 -28.00
N SER A 164 7.67 -0.49 -29.17
CA SER A 164 6.26 -0.32 -29.56
C SER A 164 5.62 -1.57 -30.18
N SER A 165 6.41 -2.48 -30.76
CA SER A 165 5.90 -3.67 -31.45
C SER A 165 6.79 -4.92 -31.22
N PRO A 166 6.27 -5.96 -30.53
CA PRO A 166 5.14 -5.86 -29.59
C PRO A 166 5.46 -4.82 -28.51
N PHE A 167 4.42 -4.25 -27.89
CA PHE A 167 4.65 -3.28 -26.82
C PHE A 167 5.30 -3.95 -25.61
N THR A 168 6.49 -3.50 -25.24
CA THR A 168 7.18 -3.88 -24.01
C THR A 168 7.80 -2.65 -23.38
N ALA A 169 7.74 -2.53 -22.06
CA ALA A 169 8.41 -1.47 -21.31
C ALA A 169 9.04 -2.02 -20.03
N ALA A 170 10.22 -1.51 -19.69
CA ALA A 170 10.90 -1.78 -18.43
C ALA A 170 11.54 -0.50 -17.90
N GLY A 171 11.70 -0.39 -16.59
CA GLY A 171 12.28 0.82 -16.02
C GLY A 171 12.37 0.80 -14.52
N GLN A 172 13.03 1.85 -14.02
CA GLN A 172 13.10 2.15 -12.59
C GLN A 172 12.86 3.64 -12.40
N ILE A 173 11.91 3.99 -11.54
CA ILE A 173 11.60 5.35 -11.12
C ILE A 173 11.78 5.43 -9.61
N MET A 174 12.57 6.39 -9.16
CA MET A 174 12.82 6.68 -7.76
C MET A 174 12.24 8.05 -7.41
N ALA A 175 11.78 8.22 -6.18
CA ALA A 175 11.34 9.50 -5.65
C ALA A 175 11.90 9.69 -4.23
N GLY A 176 12.46 10.85 -3.96
CA GLY A 176 13.05 11.12 -2.65
C GLY A 176 12.00 11.38 -1.57
N GLY A 177 10.92 12.07 -1.90
CA GLY A 177 9.81 12.33 -0.98
C GLY A 177 8.49 12.36 -1.73
N MET A 178 7.45 11.78 -1.14
CA MET A 178 6.10 11.73 -1.68
C MET A 178 5.11 12.08 -0.58
N LYS A 179 3.94 12.60 -0.94
CA LYS A 179 2.82 12.79 -0.04
C LYS A 179 1.54 12.49 -0.79
N TYR A 180 0.66 11.75 -0.16
CA TYR A 180 -0.71 11.56 -0.63
C TYR A 180 -1.66 11.90 0.50
N LYS A 181 -2.50 12.92 0.31
CA LYS A 181 -3.30 13.54 1.39
C LYS A 181 -2.37 13.86 2.57
N ASP A 182 -2.64 13.37 3.77
CA ASP A 182 -1.86 13.65 4.97
C ASP A 182 -0.72 12.66 5.24
N TYR A 183 -0.49 11.70 4.34
CA TYR A 183 0.51 10.65 4.55
C TYR A 183 1.82 10.95 3.80
N PRO A 184 2.91 11.28 4.52
CA PRO A 184 4.22 11.51 3.92
C PRO A 184 5.00 10.20 3.78
N PHE A 185 5.60 10.00 2.61
CA PHE A 185 6.43 8.86 2.29
C PHE A 185 7.81 9.31 1.80
N GLU A 186 8.81 8.46 2.01
CA GLU A 186 10.19 8.64 1.57
C GLU A 186 10.69 7.40 0.83
N ASP A 187 11.80 7.57 0.11
CA ASP A 187 12.52 6.50 -0.58
C ASP A 187 11.61 5.65 -1.51
N GLY A 188 10.79 6.32 -2.32
CA GLY A 188 9.96 5.68 -3.33
C GLY A 188 10.80 5.04 -4.41
N ASN A 189 10.50 3.79 -4.75
CA ASN A 189 11.19 3.04 -5.80
C ASN A 189 10.20 2.13 -6.52
N LEU A 190 9.87 2.49 -7.76
CA LEU A 190 9.07 1.71 -8.70
C LEU A 190 10.00 1.04 -9.71
N THR A 191 10.05 -0.28 -9.72
CA THR A 191 10.64 -1.07 -10.81
C THR A 191 9.53 -1.73 -11.61
N PHE A 192 9.60 -1.73 -12.93
CA PHE A 192 8.60 -2.39 -13.78
C PHE A 192 9.24 -3.07 -14.98
N ASP A 193 8.61 -4.15 -15.43
CA ASP A 193 8.97 -4.91 -16.64
C ASP A 193 7.72 -5.65 -17.16
N THR A 194 7.13 -5.14 -18.23
CA THR A 194 5.89 -5.68 -18.80
C THR A 194 6.08 -7.06 -19.45
N ALA A 195 7.32 -7.53 -19.65
CA ALA A 195 7.57 -8.89 -20.11
C ALA A 195 7.24 -9.92 -19.01
N GLN A 196 7.44 -9.55 -17.75
CA GLN A 196 7.26 -10.40 -16.57
C GLN A 196 5.79 -10.51 -16.15
N ALA A 197 5.47 -11.51 -15.31
CA ALA A 197 4.14 -11.67 -14.74
C ALA A 197 3.86 -10.63 -13.64
N ALA A 198 4.80 -10.43 -12.72
CA ALA A 198 4.86 -9.32 -11.78
C ALA A 198 5.51 -8.12 -12.49
N ALA A 199 4.70 -7.38 -13.24
CA ALA A 199 5.21 -6.32 -14.12
C ALA A 199 5.53 -5.01 -13.40
N GLY A 200 5.20 -4.86 -12.12
CA GLY A 200 5.56 -3.67 -11.35
C GLY A 200 5.76 -3.99 -9.88
N ILE A 201 6.78 -3.41 -9.26
CA ILE A 201 7.06 -3.48 -7.84
C ILE A 201 7.36 -2.06 -7.37
N PHE A 202 6.54 -1.54 -6.46
CA PHE A 202 6.72 -0.24 -5.83
C PHE A 202 7.05 -0.43 -4.36
N LYS A 203 8.16 0.14 -3.91
CA LYS A 203 8.60 0.14 -2.51
C LYS A 203 8.69 1.55 -1.99
N THR A 204 8.28 1.77 -0.75
CA THR A 204 8.43 3.06 -0.08
C THR A 204 8.38 2.89 1.44
N LYS A 205 8.69 3.94 2.17
CA LYS A 205 8.64 4.00 3.63
C LYS A 205 7.81 5.21 4.06
N LEU A 206 7.03 5.07 5.12
CA LEU A 206 6.33 6.20 5.72
C LEU A 206 7.33 7.09 6.49
N THR A 207 7.37 8.39 6.17
CA THR A 207 8.35 9.33 6.74
C THR A 207 8.24 9.38 8.27
N GLY A 208 9.39 9.30 8.95
CA GLY A 208 9.46 9.36 10.41
C GLY A 208 8.96 8.11 11.14
N LYS A 209 8.58 7.05 10.42
CA LYS A 209 8.06 5.78 10.98
C LYS A 209 8.85 4.60 10.41
N ASN A 210 8.93 3.50 11.16
CA ASN A 210 9.59 2.27 10.70
C ASN A 210 8.61 1.40 9.90
N ILE A 211 7.92 1.98 8.91
CA ILE A 211 6.85 1.28 8.21
C ILE A 211 7.11 1.31 6.72
N PHE A 212 7.25 0.11 6.16
CA PHE A 212 7.60 -0.12 4.77
C PHE A 212 6.37 -0.61 4.01
N LEU A 213 6.15 -0.05 2.83
CA LEU A 213 5.11 -0.49 1.90
C LEU A 213 5.78 -1.11 0.68
N ASN A 214 5.25 -2.25 0.22
CA ASN A 214 5.60 -2.92 -1.01
C ASN A 214 4.32 -3.23 -1.78
N ALA A 215 4.16 -2.67 -2.98
CA ALA A 215 3.04 -2.95 -3.86
C ALA A 215 3.54 -3.69 -5.11
N GLU A 216 2.93 -4.82 -5.44
CA GLU A 216 3.28 -5.65 -6.59
C GLU A 216 2.10 -5.72 -7.56
N LEU A 217 2.29 -5.21 -8.78
CA LEU A 217 1.33 -5.26 -9.88
C LEU A 217 1.62 -6.48 -10.75
N ASN A 218 0.76 -7.48 -10.66
CA ASN A 218 0.75 -8.64 -11.54
C ASN A 218 -0.15 -8.36 -12.73
N ILE A 219 0.30 -8.72 -13.94
CA ILE A 219 -0.44 -8.54 -15.20
C ILE A 219 -0.73 -9.86 -15.94
N LYS A 220 -0.21 -11.00 -15.44
CA LYS A 220 -0.44 -12.36 -15.95
C LYS A 220 -0.58 -13.34 -14.77
N PRO A 221 -1.51 -14.32 -14.80
CA PRO A 221 -2.55 -14.54 -15.80
C PRO A 221 -3.70 -13.52 -15.68
N GLU A 222 -3.95 -12.98 -14.49
CA GLU A 222 -4.96 -11.95 -14.22
C GLU A 222 -4.29 -10.71 -13.62
N LYS A 223 -4.83 -9.54 -13.93
CA LYS A 223 -4.36 -8.28 -13.36
C LYS A 223 -4.73 -8.25 -11.87
N ASN A 224 -3.73 -8.12 -11.00
CA ASN A 224 -3.96 -7.88 -9.58
C ASN A 224 -2.86 -6.97 -9.01
N LEU A 225 -3.24 -6.17 -8.02
CA LEU A 225 -2.31 -5.39 -7.22
C LEU A 225 -2.27 -6.01 -5.83
N VAL A 226 -1.06 -6.31 -5.33
CA VAL A 226 -0.79 -6.86 -4.00
C VAL A 226 -0.06 -5.81 -3.20
N ILE A 227 -0.67 -5.27 -2.14
CA ILE A 227 -0.01 -4.31 -1.25
C ILE A 227 0.31 -4.97 0.08
N THR A 228 1.57 -4.86 0.48
CA THR A 228 2.13 -5.36 1.73
C THR A 228 2.71 -4.22 2.54
N ALA A 229 2.31 -4.12 3.81
CA ALA A 229 2.83 -3.17 4.77
C ALA A 229 3.54 -3.90 5.91
N SER A 230 4.78 -3.55 6.22
CA SER A 230 5.61 -4.21 7.24
C SER A 230 6.20 -3.20 8.22
N ALA A 231 6.25 -3.53 9.50
CA ALA A 231 6.85 -2.69 10.54
C ALA A 231 7.41 -3.52 11.71
N PRO A 232 8.28 -2.97 12.57
CA PRO A 232 8.82 -3.69 13.71
C PRO A 232 7.79 -4.12 14.74
N SER A 233 6.62 -3.48 14.84
CA SER A 233 5.57 -3.88 15.79
C SER A 233 4.15 -3.60 15.29
N LEU A 234 3.17 -4.33 15.84
CA LEU A 234 1.74 -4.04 15.60
C LEU A 234 1.39 -2.62 16.05
N GLY A 235 2.01 -2.12 17.13
CA GLY A 235 1.83 -0.76 17.65
C GLY A 235 2.34 0.32 16.69
N GLU A 236 3.46 0.08 15.97
CA GLU A 236 3.92 1.00 14.94
C GLU A 236 3.00 1.00 13.70
N LEU A 237 2.51 -0.16 13.24
CA LEU A 237 1.51 -0.21 12.15
C LEU A 237 0.20 0.47 12.56
N ALA A 238 -0.21 0.29 13.81
CA ALA A 238 -1.30 1.03 14.42
C ALA A 238 -1.02 2.53 14.54
N SER A 239 0.24 2.97 14.54
CA SER A 239 0.61 4.40 14.59
C SER A 239 0.50 5.15 13.26
N ILE A 240 0.20 4.46 12.15
CA ILE A 240 -0.38 5.12 10.96
C ILE A 240 -1.80 5.62 11.31
N ALA A 241 -2.33 5.17 12.48
CA ALA A 241 -3.60 5.38 13.22
C ALA A 241 -4.38 6.66 12.89
N ASP A 242 -4.07 7.83 13.43
CA ASP A 242 -3.65 8.10 14.82
C ASP A 242 -4.84 7.78 15.79
N MET A 243 -4.77 7.65 17.11
CA MET A 243 -4.17 8.48 18.17
C MET A 243 -4.17 7.69 19.51
N GLU A 244 -3.15 7.93 20.34
CA GLU A 244 -3.00 7.68 21.80
C GLU A 244 -3.66 6.45 22.45
N ASN A 245 -2.86 5.43 22.75
CA ASN A 245 -2.77 4.98 24.14
C ASN A 245 -1.46 4.25 24.46
N LYS A 246 -0.95 4.57 25.65
CA LYS A 246 0.30 4.13 26.25
C LYS A 246 0.16 2.70 26.77
N ILE A 247 -0.03 1.72 25.89
CA ILE A 247 -0.02 0.29 26.27
C ILE A 247 0.70 -0.49 25.16
N LEU A 248 1.73 -1.25 25.55
CA LEU A 248 2.64 -2.06 24.73
C LEU A 248 3.91 -1.36 24.23
N SER A 249 4.68 -0.81 25.17
CA SER A 249 6.14 -0.95 25.09
C SER A 249 6.51 -2.39 25.45
N GLN A 250 6.59 -3.32 24.49
CA GLN A 250 7.37 -4.58 24.54
C GLN A 250 7.22 -5.33 23.19
N SER A 251 8.22 -5.26 22.31
CA SER A 251 9.48 -6.05 22.21
C SER A 251 9.30 -7.40 21.50
N GLY A 252 9.25 -7.32 20.16
CA GLY A 252 9.45 -8.42 19.22
C GLY A 252 9.18 -7.91 17.79
N PRO A 253 9.99 -8.26 16.77
CA PRO A 253 9.73 -7.86 15.39
C PRO A 253 8.42 -8.48 14.89
N VAL A 254 7.53 -7.67 14.27
CA VAL A 254 6.24 -8.11 13.76
C VAL A 254 6.15 -7.95 12.23
N ASP A 255 6.52 -8.99 11.48
CA ASP A 255 6.35 -8.99 10.02
C ASP A 255 4.88 -9.16 9.62
N ILE A 256 4.12 -8.06 9.56
CA ILE A 256 2.84 -8.08 8.87
C ILE A 256 3.10 -8.20 7.37
N LYS A 257 2.61 -9.28 6.77
CA LYS A 257 2.56 -9.47 5.32
C LYS A 257 1.10 -9.45 4.87
N ALA A 258 0.49 -8.27 4.80
CA ALA A 258 -0.80 -8.15 4.15
C ALA A 258 -0.64 -8.41 2.65
N LYS A 259 -1.47 -9.26 2.07
CA LYS A 259 -1.64 -9.38 0.61
C LYS A 259 -3.07 -8.96 0.33
N VAL A 260 -3.22 -7.68 0.01
CA VAL A 260 -4.50 -7.11 -0.42
C VAL A 260 -4.67 -7.43 -1.90
N ARG A 261 -5.64 -8.28 -2.28
CA ARG A 261 -6.01 -8.46 -3.69
C ARG A 261 -7.14 -7.49 -4.01
N LEU A 262 -6.84 -6.46 -4.79
CA LEU A 262 -7.85 -5.59 -5.40
C LEU A 262 -8.41 -6.31 -6.64
N THR A 263 -9.65 -6.79 -6.58
CA THR A 263 -10.35 -7.34 -7.73
C THR A 263 -11.13 -6.24 -8.46
N ASP A 264 -10.78 -6.10 -9.73
CA ASP A 264 -11.32 -5.29 -10.82
C ASP A 264 -11.43 -3.75 -10.69
N GLN A 265 -10.59 -3.12 -11.54
CA GLN A 265 -10.68 -1.81 -12.19
C GLN A 265 -10.65 -0.55 -11.30
N PHE A 266 -9.42 -0.05 -11.06
CA PHE A 266 -9.04 1.38 -10.93
C PHE A 266 -10.16 2.39 -10.59
N LEU A 267 -10.90 2.16 -9.49
CA LEU A 267 -11.89 3.01 -8.77
C LEU A 267 -12.42 2.14 -7.59
N PRO A 268 -12.95 2.71 -6.49
CA PRO A 268 -12.77 2.16 -5.14
C PRO A 268 -13.29 0.73 -5.04
N ALA A 269 -12.37 -0.21 -4.80
CA ALA A 269 -12.73 -1.62 -4.67
C ALA A 269 -13.80 -1.77 -3.58
N LYS A 270 -14.98 -2.28 -3.95
CA LYS A 270 -16.09 -2.56 -3.03
C LYS A 270 -15.73 -3.67 -2.02
N GLU A 271 -14.66 -4.41 -2.30
CA GLU A 271 -14.21 -5.59 -1.55
C GLU A 271 -12.68 -5.66 -1.57
N ILE A 272 -12.07 -5.91 -0.41
CA ILE A 272 -10.62 -6.05 -0.22
C ILE A 272 -10.37 -7.49 0.23
N GLY A 273 -9.80 -8.33 -0.63
CA GLY A 273 -9.39 -9.69 -0.25
C GLY A 273 -8.09 -9.66 0.55
N VAL A 274 -8.09 -10.16 1.78
CA VAL A 274 -6.91 -10.30 2.63
C VAL A 274 -6.54 -11.78 2.69
N GLU A 275 -5.41 -12.17 2.11
CA GLU A 275 -5.02 -13.58 2.03
C GLU A 275 -4.38 -14.10 3.32
N GLU A 276 -3.53 -13.32 3.98
CA GLU A 276 -2.84 -13.75 5.19
C GLU A 276 -2.38 -12.55 6.01
N ILE A 277 -2.43 -12.67 7.34
CA ILE A 277 -1.73 -11.78 8.28
C ILE A 277 -1.02 -12.70 9.27
N ASN A 278 0.29 -12.55 9.41
CA ASN A 278 1.09 -13.26 10.40
C ASN A 278 1.77 -12.25 11.33
N ALA A 279 1.93 -12.60 12.61
CA ALA A 279 2.59 -11.76 13.59
C ALA A 279 3.21 -12.62 14.70
N ALA A 280 4.43 -12.29 15.13
CA ALA A 280 4.98 -12.84 16.36
C ALA A 280 4.35 -12.12 17.56
N LEU A 281 3.85 -12.86 18.54
CA LEU A 281 3.22 -12.29 19.73
C LEU A 281 3.55 -13.16 20.95
N SER A 282 4.04 -12.54 22.03
CA SER A 282 4.36 -13.21 23.32
C SER A 282 5.15 -14.53 23.17
N GLY A 283 6.15 -14.55 22.29
CA GLY A 283 6.98 -15.73 22.03
C GLY A 283 6.34 -16.83 21.16
N GLY A 284 5.11 -16.62 20.68
CA GLY A 284 4.37 -17.47 19.75
C GLY A 284 4.01 -16.75 18.44
N ASN A 285 3.04 -17.30 17.71
CA ASN A 285 2.59 -16.78 16.41
C ASN A 285 1.07 -16.58 16.38
N LEU A 286 0.65 -15.43 15.84
CA LEU A 286 -0.73 -15.10 15.48
C LEU A 286 -0.87 -15.14 13.95
N LYS A 287 -1.85 -15.89 13.47
CA LYS A 287 -2.25 -15.95 12.06
C LYS A 287 -3.72 -15.56 11.90
N ILE A 288 -4.04 -14.67 10.96
CA ILE A 288 -5.43 -14.40 10.57
C ILE A 288 -5.70 -15.19 9.29
N LYS A 289 -6.76 -16.01 9.30
CA LYS A 289 -7.19 -16.74 8.10
C LYS A 289 -7.62 -15.76 7.01
N PRO A 290 -7.49 -16.15 5.72
CA PRO A 290 -7.97 -15.34 4.61
C PRO A 290 -9.41 -14.87 4.82
N PHE A 291 -9.69 -13.59 4.56
CA PHE A 291 -11.03 -13.02 4.65
C PHE A 291 -11.23 -11.93 3.60
N THR A 292 -12.49 -11.66 3.25
CA THR A 292 -12.86 -10.52 2.41
C THR A 292 -13.38 -9.40 3.30
N TRP A 293 -12.85 -8.21 3.10
CA TRP A 293 -13.31 -7.00 3.74
C TRP A 293 -14.27 -6.25 2.81
N TYR A 294 -15.51 -6.09 3.24
CA TYR A 294 -16.62 -5.50 2.47
C TYR A 294 -16.87 -4.02 2.79
N GLY A 295 -15.96 -3.37 3.51
CA GLY A 295 -16.18 -2.02 4.04
C GLY A 295 -16.64 -2.03 5.48
N ALA A 296 -16.42 -0.92 6.18
CA ALA A 296 -16.65 -0.84 7.62
C ALA A 296 -18.14 -0.82 8.01
N ASP A 297 -19.01 -0.37 7.12
CA ASP A 297 -20.47 -0.38 7.28
C ASP A 297 -21.09 -1.78 7.02
N LYS A 298 -20.29 -2.76 6.61
CA LYS A 298 -20.71 -4.14 6.35
C LYS A 298 -20.19 -5.09 7.43
N ARG A 299 -20.84 -6.26 7.50
CA ARG A 299 -20.40 -7.35 8.36
C ARG A 299 -19.14 -7.97 7.76
N ASN A 300 -18.07 -8.03 8.55
CA ASN A 300 -16.81 -8.68 8.20
C ASN A 300 -16.50 -9.76 9.23
N SER A 301 -16.14 -10.96 8.77
CA SER A 301 -15.83 -12.09 9.65
C SER A 301 -14.36 -12.46 9.51
N LEU A 302 -13.66 -12.55 10.65
CA LEU A 302 -12.23 -12.85 10.71
C LEU A 302 -12.00 -14.02 11.67
N ILE A 303 -10.97 -14.81 11.41
CA ILE A 303 -10.59 -15.93 12.29
C ILE A 303 -9.13 -15.76 12.67
N LEU A 304 -8.88 -15.45 13.94
CA LEU A 304 -7.54 -15.40 14.52
C LEU A 304 -7.12 -16.79 14.98
N GLN A 305 -5.90 -17.20 14.68
CA GLN A 305 -5.29 -18.45 15.11
C GLN A 305 -4.01 -18.14 15.89
N PHE A 306 -3.96 -18.58 17.14
CA PHE A 306 -2.83 -18.41 18.04
C PHE A 306 -2.10 -19.73 18.20
N ALA A 307 -0.77 -19.69 18.17
CA ALA A 307 0.08 -20.87 18.35
C ALA A 307 1.24 -20.57 19.29
N ASN A 308 1.43 -21.42 20.30
CA ASN A 308 2.56 -21.40 21.22
C ASN A 308 2.79 -20.05 21.92
N MET A 309 1.70 -19.41 22.35
CA MET A 309 1.72 -18.13 23.03
C MET A 309 2.21 -18.33 24.48
N LYS A 310 3.35 -17.76 24.88
CA LYS A 310 3.87 -17.95 26.24
C LYS A 310 3.04 -17.17 27.26
N LEU A 311 2.47 -17.88 28.23
CA LEU A 311 1.62 -17.29 29.27
C LEU A 311 2.40 -16.31 30.16
N SER A 312 3.68 -16.59 30.44
CA SER A 312 4.54 -15.70 31.21
C SER A 312 4.73 -14.33 30.54
N SER A 313 4.86 -14.31 29.20
CA SER A 313 4.96 -13.08 28.42
C SER A 313 3.62 -12.35 28.31
N LEU A 314 2.50 -13.09 28.22
CA LEU A 314 1.16 -12.46 28.21
C LEU A 314 0.80 -11.79 29.55
N LEU A 315 1.33 -12.31 30.67
CA LEU A 315 1.00 -11.85 32.03
C LEU A 315 2.10 -11.01 32.67
N GLN A 316 3.13 -10.61 31.93
CA GLN A 316 4.31 -9.92 32.47
C GLN A 316 4.00 -8.62 33.24
N ASP A 317 2.95 -7.90 32.84
CA ASP A 317 2.52 -6.65 33.47
C ASP A 317 1.54 -6.89 34.65
N SER A 318 1.13 -8.14 34.89
CA SER A 318 0.27 -8.50 36.01
C SER A 318 1.08 -8.62 37.30
N GLN A 319 0.75 -7.80 38.29
CA GLN A 319 1.33 -7.90 39.62
C GLN A 319 0.69 -8.99 40.49
N SER A 320 -0.39 -9.63 40.01
CA SER A 320 -1.24 -10.52 40.82
C SER A 320 -1.29 -11.96 40.32
N ILE A 321 -0.85 -12.23 39.09
CA ILE A 321 -0.84 -13.58 38.52
C ILE A 321 0.45 -13.83 37.77
N THR A 322 1.01 -15.01 37.98
CA THR A 322 2.11 -15.55 37.18
C THR A 322 1.68 -16.89 36.62
N ALA A 323 2.08 -17.20 35.39
CA ALA A 323 1.79 -18.49 34.78
C ALA A 323 2.97 -18.96 33.93
N THR A 324 3.10 -20.28 33.83
CA THR A 324 4.07 -20.99 33.01
C THR A 324 3.36 -21.72 31.87
N GLY A 325 4.12 -22.18 30.88
CA GLY A 325 3.57 -22.87 29.72
C GLY A 325 3.11 -21.93 28.62
N SER A 326 2.43 -22.51 27.63
CA SER A 326 1.95 -21.83 26.44
C SER A 326 0.51 -22.19 26.12
N ILE A 327 -0.15 -21.31 25.35
CA ILE A 327 -1.51 -21.53 24.87
C ILE A 327 -1.61 -21.40 23.35
N SER A 328 -2.53 -22.16 22.76
CA SER A 328 -2.90 -22.09 21.35
C SER A 328 -4.41 -22.17 21.18
N GLY A 329 -4.94 -21.64 20.08
CA GLY A 329 -6.37 -21.73 19.81
C GLY A 329 -6.87 -20.77 18.74
N VAL A 330 -8.17 -20.56 18.71
CA VAL A 330 -8.85 -19.82 17.65
C VAL A 330 -9.85 -18.84 18.25
N ILE A 331 -9.86 -17.61 17.75
CA ILE A 331 -10.82 -16.57 18.12
C ILE A 331 -11.51 -16.07 16.84
N PRO A 332 -12.75 -16.51 16.59
CA PRO A 332 -13.60 -15.94 15.53
C PRO A 332 -14.13 -14.57 15.95
N LEU A 333 -14.00 -13.60 15.05
CA LEU A 333 -14.47 -12.23 15.22
C LEU A 333 -15.51 -11.90 14.16
N ASN A 334 -16.56 -11.21 14.56
CA ASN A 334 -17.45 -10.50 13.66
C ASN A 334 -17.35 -9.00 13.93
N TYR A 335 -17.16 -8.25 12.86
CA TYR A 335 -17.07 -6.81 12.85
C TYR A 335 -18.27 -6.25 12.10
N LEU A 336 -18.98 -5.29 12.70
CA LEU A 336 -20.05 -4.52 12.05
C LEU A 336 -19.96 -3.07 12.54
N GLY A 337 -19.50 -2.15 11.69
CA GLY A 337 -19.29 -0.75 12.10
C GLY A 337 -18.27 -0.63 13.23
N SER A 338 -18.69 -0.13 14.39
CA SER A 338 -17.82 0.04 15.55
C SER A 338 -17.75 -1.18 16.47
N ASP A 339 -18.56 -2.20 16.23
CA ASP A 339 -18.81 -3.29 17.16
C ASP A 339 -18.07 -4.55 16.75
N ILE A 340 -17.26 -5.07 17.66
CA ILE A 340 -16.50 -6.30 17.49
C ILE A 340 -17.05 -7.34 18.47
N VAL A 341 -17.50 -8.46 17.94
CA VAL A 341 -18.09 -9.56 18.69
C VAL A 341 -17.24 -10.81 18.52
N ILE A 342 -16.86 -11.41 19.65
CA ILE A 342 -16.22 -12.72 19.66
C ILE A 342 -17.31 -13.79 19.64
N GLU A 343 -17.25 -14.68 18.66
CA GLU A 343 -18.15 -15.84 18.57
C GLU A 343 -17.36 -17.12 18.85
N ASN A 344 -17.57 -17.70 20.03
CA ASN A 344 -17.00 -18.99 20.42
C ASN A 344 -15.46 -19.04 20.34
N GLY A 345 -14.78 -18.01 20.88
CA GLY A 345 -13.33 -18.02 21.01
C GLY A 345 -12.88 -19.08 22.01
N ILE A 346 -11.83 -19.82 21.69
CA ILE A 346 -11.26 -20.89 22.53
C ILE A 346 -9.74 -20.84 22.47
N LEU A 347 -9.08 -20.80 23.63
CA LEU A 347 -7.64 -20.99 23.80
C LEU A 347 -7.39 -22.14 24.76
N ARG A 348 -6.37 -22.96 24.52
CA ARG A 348 -6.02 -24.12 25.34
C ARG A 348 -4.55 -24.13 25.71
N GLY A 349 -4.24 -24.62 26.89
CA GLY A 349 -2.86 -24.92 27.28
C GLY A 349 -2.28 -26.01 26.37
N ASP A 350 -1.10 -25.75 25.82
CA ASP A 350 -0.43 -26.70 24.93
C ASP A 350 0.12 -27.90 25.69
N GLN A 351 0.50 -27.69 26.96
CA GLN A 351 1.11 -28.67 27.85
C GLN A 351 0.74 -28.40 29.31
N PRO A 352 0.87 -29.41 30.19
CA PRO A 352 0.78 -29.22 31.63
C PRO A 352 1.74 -28.13 32.12
N ALA A 353 1.26 -27.23 32.98
CA ALA A 353 2.07 -26.18 33.56
C ALA A 353 1.44 -25.66 34.85
N SER A 354 1.79 -24.46 35.29
CA SER A 354 1.29 -23.90 36.55
C SER A 354 0.91 -22.43 36.44
N PHE A 355 0.00 -22.00 37.30
CA PHE A 355 -0.23 -20.59 37.58
C PHE A 355 -0.29 -20.33 39.09
N LYS A 356 0.13 -19.13 39.49
CA LYS A 356 0.08 -18.66 40.87
C LYS A 356 -0.67 -17.34 40.91
N TYR A 357 -1.71 -17.28 41.74
CA TYR A 357 -2.53 -16.10 41.95
C TYR A 357 -2.27 -15.53 43.36
N ALA A 358 -1.70 -14.34 43.42
CA ALA A 358 -1.33 -13.64 44.65
C ALA A 358 -1.66 -12.14 44.51
N PRO A 359 -2.96 -11.75 44.53
CA PRO A 359 -3.34 -10.36 44.40
C PRO A 359 -3.01 -9.55 45.66
N LYS A 360 -2.66 -8.27 45.49
CA LYS A 360 -2.51 -7.32 46.62
C LYS A 360 -3.83 -7.10 47.36
N GLU A 361 -4.94 -7.11 46.62
CA GLU A 361 -6.30 -7.04 47.16
C GLU A 361 -7.18 -8.11 46.49
N LEU A 362 -7.94 -8.87 47.29
CA LEU A 362 -8.84 -9.89 46.74
C LEU A 362 -9.99 -9.24 45.95
N PRO A 363 -10.34 -9.74 44.75
CA PRO A 363 -11.51 -9.27 44.03
C PRO A 363 -12.79 -9.55 44.82
N PRO A 364 -13.86 -8.75 44.66
CA PRO A 364 -15.14 -8.98 45.34
C PRO A 364 -15.66 -10.42 45.25
N ALA A 365 -15.47 -11.08 44.10
CA ALA A 365 -15.85 -12.48 43.86
C ALA A 365 -15.07 -13.51 44.72
N LEU A 366 -13.91 -13.13 45.27
CA LEU A 366 -13.07 -13.95 46.15
C LEU A 366 -12.95 -13.37 47.55
N LYS A 367 -13.70 -12.30 47.88
CA LYS A 367 -13.78 -11.72 49.24
C LYS A 367 -14.73 -12.55 50.11
N GLY A 368 -14.55 -12.44 51.42
CA GLY A 368 -15.36 -13.11 52.42
C GLY A 368 -14.69 -14.36 53.02
N ASP A 369 -15.23 -14.75 54.18
CA ASP A 369 -14.72 -15.82 55.03
C ASP A 369 -15.44 -17.15 54.83
N ASP A 370 -16.25 -17.27 53.76
CA ASP A 370 -16.86 -18.55 53.40
C ASP A 370 -15.75 -19.60 53.16
N PRO A 371 -15.79 -20.76 53.84
CA PRO A 371 -14.78 -21.83 53.70
C PRO A 371 -14.54 -22.29 52.26
N ARG A 372 -15.56 -22.20 51.40
CA ARG A 372 -15.43 -22.51 49.97
C ARG A 372 -14.54 -21.50 49.25
N MET A 373 -14.67 -20.21 49.58
CA MET A 373 -13.83 -19.16 48.99
C MET A 373 -12.40 -19.24 49.51
N GLN A 374 -12.20 -19.59 50.79
CA GLN A 374 -10.87 -19.90 51.33
C GLN A 374 -10.22 -21.06 50.56
N THR A 375 -10.98 -22.11 50.27
CA THR A 375 -10.52 -23.29 49.51
C THR A 375 -10.12 -22.91 48.08
N VAL A 376 -10.93 -22.10 47.39
CA VAL A 376 -10.60 -21.61 46.04
C VAL A 376 -9.33 -20.74 46.06
N ARG A 377 -9.18 -19.83 47.02
CA ARG A 377 -7.96 -19.00 47.14
C ARG A 377 -6.71 -19.84 47.36
N LEU A 378 -6.78 -20.85 48.23
CA LEU A 378 -5.69 -21.79 48.48
C LEU A 378 -5.36 -22.63 47.25
N ALA A 379 -6.36 -23.03 46.46
CA ALA A 379 -6.14 -23.78 45.23
C ALA A 379 -5.41 -22.94 44.18
N LEU A 380 -5.76 -21.65 44.07
CA LEU A 380 -5.20 -20.73 43.08
C LEU A 380 -3.81 -20.18 43.46
N SER A 381 -3.39 -20.29 44.72
CA SER A 381 -2.09 -19.75 45.16
C SER A 381 -0.89 -20.46 44.53
N ASP A 382 -1.03 -21.75 44.25
CA ASP A 382 -0.09 -22.54 43.45
C ASP A 382 -0.83 -23.69 42.79
N TYR A 383 -1.28 -23.49 41.55
CA TYR A 383 -2.10 -24.45 40.82
C TYR A 383 -1.32 -25.04 39.66
N HIS A 384 -1.17 -26.36 39.65
CA HIS A 384 -0.51 -27.12 38.58
C HIS A 384 -1.59 -27.75 37.71
N TYR A 385 -1.78 -27.25 36.49
CA TYR A 385 -2.79 -27.75 35.57
C TYR A 385 -2.21 -28.80 34.62
N ASP A 386 -2.98 -29.87 34.37
CA ASP A 386 -2.76 -30.82 33.29
C ASP A 386 -3.44 -30.36 32.00
N THR A 387 -4.61 -29.72 32.15
CA THR A 387 -5.38 -29.15 31.04
C THR A 387 -5.87 -27.77 31.42
N LEU A 388 -5.87 -26.88 30.44
CA LEU A 388 -6.30 -25.49 30.57
C LEU A 388 -7.11 -25.11 29.33
N GLU A 389 -8.29 -24.53 29.52
CA GLU A 389 -9.15 -24.03 28.45
C GLU A 389 -9.75 -22.70 28.88
N PHE A 390 -9.63 -21.70 28.01
CA PHE A 390 -10.33 -20.44 28.10
C PHE A 390 -11.35 -20.37 26.97
N THR A 391 -12.58 -19.98 27.30
CA THR A 391 -13.60 -19.69 26.29
C THR A 391 -14.10 -18.27 26.42
N MET A 392 -14.45 -17.67 25.28
CA MET A 392 -14.80 -16.26 25.18
C MET A 392 -15.98 -16.07 24.21
N ASN A 393 -17.00 -15.33 24.61
CA ASN A 393 -18.13 -15.02 23.76
C ASN A 393 -18.76 -13.67 24.13
N GLY A 394 -19.07 -12.84 23.14
CA GLY A 394 -19.77 -11.57 23.33
C GLY A 394 -19.02 -10.35 22.76
N PRO A 395 -19.61 -9.15 22.91
CA PRO A 395 -19.03 -7.91 22.42
C PRO A 395 -17.78 -7.53 23.21
N LEU A 396 -16.71 -7.18 22.49
CA LEU A 396 -15.41 -6.87 23.07
C LEU A 396 -15.41 -5.53 23.83
N ASN A 397 -16.28 -4.60 23.42
CA ASN A 397 -16.55 -3.31 24.05
C ASN A 397 -17.73 -3.34 25.04
N GLY A 398 -18.23 -4.53 25.39
CA GLY A 398 -19.39 -4.69 26.27
C GLY A 398 -19.25 -5.91 27.19
N ASP A 399 -20.35 -6.66 27.34
CA ASP A 399 -20.43 -7.84 28.21
C ASP A 399 -19.74 -9.08 27.59
N LEU A 400 -18.41 -9.01 27.45
CA LEU A 400 -17.61 -10.17 27.07
C LEU A 400 -17.64 -11.21 28.19
N LYS A 401 -18.27 -12.35 27.92
CA LYS A 401 -18.33 -13.51 28.81
C LYS A 401 -17.09 -14.36 28.59
N THR A 402 -16.32 -14.56 29.64
CA THR A 402 -15.15 -15.42 29.63
C THR A 402 -15.26 -16.50 30.68
N SER A 403 -14.84 -17.72 30.35
CA SER A 403 -14.76 -18.81 31.32
C SER A 403 -13.43 -19.53 31.24
N LEU A 404 -12.99 -20.01 32.39
CA LEU A 404 -11.79 -20.79 32.57
C LEU A 404 -12.16 -22.18 33.07
N LYS A 405 -11.68 -23.20 32.35
CA LYS A 405 -11.73 -24.59 32.78
C LYS A 405 -10.32 -25.12 32.90
N ALA A 406 -9.99 -25.67 34.06
CA ALA A 406 -8.71 -26.32 34.28
C ALA A 406 -8.88 -27.60 35.08
N LYS A 407 -8.10 -28.63 34.75
CA LYS A 407 -7.96 -29.84 35.57
C LYS A 407 -6.51 -29.93 36.00
N GLY A 408 -6.29 -30.22 37.26
CA GLY A 408 -4.95 -30.22 37.81
C GLY A 408 -4.92 -30.56 39.28
N SER A 409 -3.92 -30.04 39.97
CA SER A 409 -3.71 -30.25 41.40
C SER A 409 -3.10 -29.00 42.03
N SER A 410 -3.13 -28.93 43.35
CA SER A 410 -2.44 -27.89 44.10
C SER A 410 -1.74 -28.50 45.32
N PRO A 411 -0.50 -28.07 45.63
CA PRO A 411 0.21 -28.50 46.83
C PRO A 411 -0.55 -28.23 48.12
N ALA A 412 -1.41 -27.20 48.15
CA ALA A 412 -2.26 -26.88 49.30
C ALA A 412 -3.26 -27.99 49.68
N PHE A 413 -3.47 -28.98 48.79
CA PHE A 413 -4.39 -30.10 48.99
C PHE A 413 -3.71 -31.46 48.82
N ASP A 414 -2.43 -31.58 49.18
CA ASP A 414 -1.62 -32.79 49.03
C ASP A 414 -1.55 -33.28 47.57
N ASN A 415 -1.55 -32.35 46.61
CA ASN A 415 -1.60 -32.61 45.18
C ASN A 415 -2.80 -33.48 44.73
N ARG A 416 -3.89 -33.47 45.49
CA ARG A 416 -5.13 -34.13 45.05
C ARG A 416 -5.73 -33.43 43.82
N PRO A 417 -6.48 -34.15 42.97
CA PRO A 417 -7.13 -33.56 41.81
C PRO A 417 -8.09 -32.43 42.22
N VAL A 418 -7.88 -31.26 41.63
CA VAL A 418 -8.75 -30.08 41.74
C VAL A 418 -9.21 -29.73 40.32
N ASN A 419 -10.51 -29.60 40.12
CA ASN A 419 -11.09 -29.17 38.86
C ASN A 419 -11.66 -27.76 39.03
N LEU A 420 -11.15 -26.82 38.24
CA LEU A 420 -11.61 -25.44 38.24
C LEU A 420 -12.56 -25.22 37.05
N ASN A 421 -13.73 -24.66 37.34
CA ASN A 421 -14.66 -24.17 36.33
C ASN A 421 -15.17 -22.81 36.80
N LEU A 422 -14.56 -21.76 36.28
CA LEU A 422 -14.77 -20.39 36.74
C LEU A 422 -15.37 -19.58 35.61
N ASN A 423 -16.52 -18.97 35.86
CA ASN A 423 -16.95 -17.81 35.09
C ASN A 423 -16.14 -16.62 35.58
N LEU A 424 -15.47 -15.95 34.67
CA LEU A 424 -14.56 -14.88 35.01
C LEU A 424 -15.37 -13.57 34.99
N GLU A 425 -15.76 -13.10 36.17
CA GLU A 425 -16.35 -11.77 36.41
C GLU A 425 -15.53 -11.06 37.52
N GLY A 426 -15.22 -9.77 37.37
CA GLY A 426 -14.40 -9.00 38.34
C GLY A 426 -12.88 -9.04 38.08
N ALA A 427 -12.02 -8.77 39.08
CA ALA A 427 -10.63 -8.34 38.84
C ALA A 427 -9.69 -9.35 38.14
N LEU A 428 -9.91 -10.67 38.26
CA LEU A 428 -9.17 -11.68 37.47
C LEU A 428 -9.63 -11.66 36.00
N ALA A 429 -10.93 -11.46 35.78
CA ALA A 429 -11.48 -11.20 34.46
C ALA A 429 -11.01 -9.84 33.92
N SER A 430 -10.81 -8.82 34.77
CA SER A 430 -10.22 -7.53 34.39
C SER A 430 -8.75 -7.65 34.03
N ALA A 431 -7.95 -8.43 34.77
CA ALA A 431 -6.55 -8.69 34.44
C ALA A 431 -6.43 -9.50 33.14
N LEU A 432 -7.30 -10.49 32.93
CA LEU A 432 -7.41 -11.21 31.65
C LEU A 432 -7.94 -10.29 30.53
N ARG A 433 -8.94 -9.45 30.78
CA ARG A 433 -9.44 -8.43 29.83
C ARG A 433 -8.41 -7.35 29.55
N GLN A 434 -7.48 -7.06 30.45
CA GLN A 434 -6.43 -6.06 30.30
C GLN A 434 -5.20 -6.66 29.59
N ALA A 435 -4.89 -7.93 29.84
CA ALA A 435 -3.96 -8.71 29.03
C ALA A 435 -4.49 -8.97 27.61
N LEU A 436 -5.82 -9.03 27.45
CA LEU A 436 -6.54 -9.21 26.18
C LEU A 436 -7.19 -7.91 25.69
N GLN A 437 -6.85 -6.76 26.29
CA GLN A 437 -7.48 -5.48 25.94
C GLN A 437 -7.09 -5.18 24.50
N PRO A 438 -8.05 -4.81 23.64
CA PRO A 438 -7.80 -4.62 22.23
C PRO A 438 -7.11 -3.28 21.95
N GLY A 439 -6.07 -2.93 22.70
CA GLY A 439 -5.22 -1.77 22.44
C GLY A 439 -4.41 -1.90 21.14
N THR A 440 -4.48 -3.03 20.44
CA THR A 440 -3.78 -3.24 19.15
C THR A 440 -4.61 -3.84 18.04
N LEU A 441 -5.80 -4.42 18.32
CA LEU A 441 -6.61 -5.09 17.28
C LEU A 441 -7.90 -4.34 16.94
N SER A 442 -8.58 -3.73 17.92
CA SER A 442 -9.82 -3.00 17.64
C SER A 442 -9.55 -1.59 17.14
N ASP A 443 -8.69 -0.81 17.78
CA ASP A 443 -8.48 0.59 17.38
C ASP A 443 -7.68 0.70 16.06
N THR A 444 -6.77 -0.25 15.81
CA THR A 444 -6.00 -0.37 14.55
C THR A 444 -6.86 -0.71 13.34
N ILE A 445 -7.93 -1.49 13.51
CA ILE A 445 -8.88 -1.86 12.45
C ILE A 445 -10.00 -0.82 12.35
N LYS A 446 -10.48 -0.31 13.49
CA LYS A 446 -11.64 0.58 13.59
C LYS A 446 -11.34 2.01 13.17
N ASN A 447 -10.19 2.58 13.51
CA ASN A 447 -9.92 4.00 13.23
C ASN A 447 -9.48 4.29 11.80
N LYS A 448 -9.23 3.27 10.96
CA LYS A 448 -8.61 3.53 9.64
C LYS A 448 -9.19 2.86 8.41
N LEU A 449 -10.28 2.14 8.58
CA LEU A 449 -11.16 1.79 7.46
C LEU A 449 -12.28 2.82 7.30
N LEU A 450 -12.36 3.83 8.18
CA LEU A 450 -13.48 4.77 8.29
C LEU A 450 -13.15 6.26 8.04
N GLU A 451 -11.88 6.67 7.95
CA GLU A 451 -11.54 8.07 7.58
C GLU A 451 -11.23 8.24 6.07
N GLY A 452 -12.06 7.62 5.24
CA GLY A 452 -12.08 7.81 3.78
C GLY A 452 -13.22 8.69 3.27
N ASN A 453 -14.15 9.11 4.13
CA ASN A 453 -15.32 9.92 3.76
C ASN A 453 -15.60 10.99 4.82
N LYS A 454 -14.86 12.09 4.77
CA LYS A 454 -15.38 13.42 5.10
C LYS A 454 -14.85 14.43 4.10
#